data_AF-A0AAV3I8P1-F1
#
_entry.id   AF-A0AAV3I8P1-F1
#
_cell.length_a   1.000
_cell.length_b   1.000
_cell.length_c   1.000
_cell.angle_alpha   90.00
_cell.angle_beta   90.00
_cell.angle_gamma   90.00
#
_symmetry.space_group_name_H-M   'P 1'
#
loop_
_entity.id
_entity.type
_entity.pdbx_description
1 polymer ?
#
loop_
_entity_poly.entity_id
_entity_poly.type
_entity_poly.pdbx_seq_one_letter_code
_entity_poly.pdbx_strand_id
1 'polypeptide(L)' 'MIEEDNWDAQATDHLVAAMETLDPRSQDIIRARWLDDDNKATLHELAERYGISAERVRQLENNAMKKLRSAIAL' A
#
# COMPACT_ATOMS: atom_id res chain seq x y z
N MET A 1 -25.88 -17.33 -1.76
CA MET A 1 -24.59 -16.94 -2.37
C MET A 1 -24.67 -15.50 -2.89
N ILE A 2 -25.16 -14.57 -2.04
CA ILE A 2 -25.21 -13.12 -2.32
C ILE A 2 -24.37 -12.37 -1.26
N GLU A 3 -24.10 -13.01 -0.11
CA GLU A 3 -23.30 -12.44 0.97
C GLU A 3 -21.80 -12.39 0.66
N GLU A 4 -21.25 -13.35 -0.10
CA GLU A 4 -19.82 -13.37 -0.46
C GLU A 4 -19.46 -12.23 -1.43
N ASP A 5 -20.25 -12.02 -2.49
CA ASP A 5 -20.03 -10.94 -3.46
C ASP A 5 -20.08 -9.54 -2.83
N ASN A 6 -20.95 -9.35 -1.81
CA ASN A 6 -21.09 -8.07 -1.13
C ASN A 6 -19.92 -7.78 -0.17
N TRP A 7 -19.33 -8.83 0.41
CA TRP A 7 -18.20 -8.70 1.33
C TRP A 7 -16.91 -8.34 0.57
N ASP A 8 -16.70 -8.97 -0.60
CA ASP A 8 -15.56 -8.66 -1.46
C ASP A 8 -15.62 -7.24 -2.03
N ALA A 9 -16.82 -6.76 -2.38
CA ALA A 9 -17.03 -5.39 -2.83
C ALA A 9 -16.72 -4.37 -1.73
N GLN A 10 -17.23 -4.58 -0.51
CA GLN A 10 -16.95 -3.69 0.62
C GLN A 10 -15.46 -3.67 1.02
N ALA A 11 -14.81 -4.84 1.05
CA ALA A 11 -13.39 -4.93 1.36
C ALA A 11 -12.53 -4.19 0.32
N THR A 12 -12.93 -4.29 -0.95
CA THR A 12 -12.27 -3.58 -2.06
C THR A 12 -12.46 -2.06 -1.94
N ASP A 13 -13.68 -1.59 -1.66
CA ASP A 13 -13.96 -0.17 -1.49
C ASP A 13 -13.21 0.43 -0.30
N HIS A 14 -13.14 -0.28 0.83
CA HIS A 14 -12.37 0.15 2.00
C HIS A 14 -10.87 0.22 1.70
N LEU A 15 -10.33 -0.74 0.95
CA LEU A 15 -8.92 -0.72 0.52
C LEU A 15 -8.62 0.48 -0.39
N VAL A 16 -9.49 0.75 -1.37
CA VAL A 16 -9.34 1.89 -2.29
C VAL A 16 -9.40 3.20 -1.53
N ALA A 17 -10.39 3.39 -0.65
CA ALA A 17 -10.49 4.58 0.18
C ALA A 17 -9.26 4.76 1.06
N ALA A 18 -8.74 3.68 1.67
CA ALA A 18 -7.55 3.73 2.50
C ALA A 18 -6.29 4.11 1.72
N MET A 19 -6.13 3.57 0.51
CA MET A 19 -5.08 3.92 -0.44
C MET A 19 -5.09 5.42 -0.74
N GLU A 20 -6.26 6.05 -0.90
CA GLU A 20 -6.38 7.49 -1.15
C GLU A 20 -5.95 8.36 0.04
N THR A 21 -5.98 7.83 1.28
CA THR A 21 -5.49 8.55 2.48
C THR A 21 -3.96 8.55 2.63
N LEU A 22 -3.27 7.77 1.81
CA LEU A 22 -1.81 7.73 1.77
C LEU A 22 -1.29 8.91 0.95
N ASP A 23 -0.17 9.49 1.36
CA ASP A 23 0.50 10.48 0.52
C ASP A 23 0.99 9.84 -0.79
N PRO A 24 1.16 10.62 -1.88
CA PRO A 24 1.50 10.08 -3.20
C PRO A 24 2.75 9.19 -3.20
N ARG A 25 3.75 9.52 -2.36
CA ARG A 25 4.98 8.74 -2.26
C ARG A 25 4.73 7.41 -1.55
N SER A 26 3.97 7.39 -0.47
CA SER A 26 3.56 6.16 0.20
C SER A 26 2.72 5.25 -0.70
N GLN A 27 1.81 5.81 -1.51
CA GLN A 27 1.03 5.04 -2.49
C GLN A 27 1.94 4.35 -3.52
N ASP A 28 2.91 5.07 -4.09
CA ASP A 28 3.85 4.51 -5.05
C ASP A 28 4.70 3.40 -4.43
N ILE A 29 5.21 3.60 -3.21
CA ILE A 29 5.99 2.59 -2.48
C ILE A 29 5.16 1.31 -2.28
N ILE A 30 3.89 1.41 -1.89
CA ILE A 30 3.02 0.24 -1.73
C ILE A 30 2.77 -0.43 -3.08
N ARG A 31 2.41 0.33 -4.12
CA ARG A 31 2.19 -0.22 -5.48
C ARG A 31 3.42 -0.97 -5.98
N ALA A 32 4.58 -0.32 -5.96
CA ALA A 32 5.83 -0.88 -6.48
C ALA A 32 6.36 -2.09 -5.70
N ARG A 33 6.01 -2.24 -4.41
CA ARG A 33 6.50 -3.35 -3.57
C ARG A 33 5.51 -4.51 -3.43
N TRP A 34 4.22 -4.22 -3.50
CA TRP A 34 3.18 -5.20 -3.16
C TRP A 34 2.28 -5.56 -4.34
N LEU A 35 2.04 -4.64 -5.28
CA LEU A 35 1.09 -4.83 -6.38
C LEU A 35 1.76 -5.08 -7.74
N ASP A 36 3.05 -4.80 -7.87
CA ASP A 36 3.83 -5.18 -9.05
C ASP A 36 4.34 -6.61 -8.87
N ASP A 37 3.69 -7.60 -9.50
CA ASP A 37 4.03 -9.01 -9.31
C ASP A 37 5.28 -9.46 -10.09
N ASP A 38 5.58 -8.80 -11.21
CA ASP A 38 6.69 -9.16 -12.08
C ASP A 38 7.99 -8.43 -11.70
N ASN A 39 7.90 -7.24 -11.09
CA ASN A 39 9.06 -6.42 -10.77
C ASN A 39 8.94 -5.65 -9.44
N LYS A 40 8.95 -6.38 -8.32
CA LYS A 40 8.90 -5.77 -6.98
C LYS A 40 10.13 -4.93 -6.71
N ALA A 41 9.93 -3.62 -6.58
CA ALA A 41 11.00 -2.70 -6.25
C ALA A 41 11.57 -2.99 -4.86
N THR A 42 12.89 -3.00 -4.74
CA THR A 42 13.59 -3.10 -3.47
C THR A 42 13.55 -1.77 -2.72
N LEU A 43 13.81 -1.82 -1.40
CA LEU A 43 13.92 -0.58 -0.60
C LEU A 43 15.06 0.32 -1.09
N HIS A 44 16.13 -0.27 -1.64
CA HIS A 44 17.28 0.47 -2.17
C HIS A 44 16.93 1.20 -3.47
N GLU A 45 16.24 0.56 -4.41
CA GLU A 45 15.83 1.21 -5.66
C GLU A 45 14.86 2.37 -5.41
N LEU A 46 13.92 2.21 -4.47
CA LEU A 46 13.02 3.28 -4.07
C LEU A 46 13.75 4.39 -3.30
N ALA A 47 14.74 4.03 -2.49
CA ALA A 47 15.57 5.00 -1.78
C ALA A 47 16.35 5.88 -2.75
N GLU A 48 16.97 5.27 -3.76
CA GLU A 48 17.67 5.96 -4.83
C GLU A 48 16.72 6.84 -5.66
N ARG A 49 15.57 6.30 -6.09
CA ARG A 49 14.54 7.04 -6.84
C ARG A 49 14.07 8.30 -6.11
N TYR A 50 13.90 8.21 -4.79
CA TYR A 50 13.36 9.31 -3.98
C TYR A 50 14.43 10.16 -3.29
N GLY A 51 15.72 9.84 -3.44
CA GLY A 51 16.82 10.54 -2.78
C GLY A 51 16.75 10.48 -1.25
N ILE A 52 16.26 9.38 -0.69
CA ILE A 52 16.13 9.16 0.76
C ILE A 52 16.84 7.86 1.16
N SER A 53 16.96 7.59 2.46
CA SER A 53 17.52 6.30 2.91
C SER A 53 16.53 5.15 2.75
N ALA A 54 17.05 3.93 2.57
CA ALA A 54 16.24 2.70 2.55
C ALA A 54 15.42 2.53 3.84
N GLU A 55 15.96 2.94 4.99
CA GLU A 55 15.20 2.94 6.25
C GLU A 55 14.03 3.92 6.20
N ARG A 56 14.18 5.09 5.56
CA ARG A 56 13.07 6.03 5.40
C ARG A 56 11.98 5.46 4.50
N VAL A 57 12.34 4.75 3.43
CA VAL A 57 11.37 4.01 2.59
C VAL A 57 10.64 2.95 3.43
N ARG A 58 11.37 2.17 4.23
CA ARG A 58 10.78 1.15 5.12
C ARG A 58 9.79 1.75 6.13
N GLN A 59 10.08 2.92 6.67
CA GLN A 59 9.17 3.63 7.57
C GLN A 59 7.89 4.08 6.85
N LEU A 60 8.01 4.63 5.64
CA LEU A 60 6.86 5.03 4.82
C LEU A 60 5.99 3.81 4.48
N GLU A 61 6.62 2.71 4.04
CA GLU A 61 5.95 1.43 3.79
C GLU A 61 5.19 0.94 5.04
N ASN A 62 5.85 0.86 6.20
CA ASN A 62 5.22 0.37 7.42
C ASN A 62 4.04 1.25 7.86
N ASN A 63 4.17 2.57 7.76
CA ASN A 63 3.10 3.50 8.09
C ASN A 63 1.91 3.35 7.14
N ALA A 64 2.18 3.23 5.85
CA ALA A 64 1.16 3.00 4.84
C ALA A 64 0.43 1.67 5.06
N MET A 65 1.18 0.58 5.24
CA MET A 65 0.62 -0.75 5.54
C MET A 65 -0.22 -0.76 6.82
N LYS A 66 0.17 0.01 7.84
CA LYS A 66 -0.63 0.13 9.06
C LYS A 66 -1.97 0.81 8.79
N LYS A 67 -2.01 1.87 7.97
CA LYS A 67 -3.24 2.54 7.57
C LYS A 67 -4.14 1.61 6.74
N LEU A 68 -3.58 0.90 5.77
CA LEU A 68 -4.33 -0.06 4.94
C LEU A 68 -4.95 -1.17 5.79
N ARG A 69 -4.18 -1.80 6.69
CA ARG A 69 -4.70 -2.82 7.62
C ARG A 69 -5.81 -2.28 8.52
N SER A 70 -5.69 -1.03 8.97
CA SER A 70 -6.71 -0.42 9.81
C SER A 70 -8.04 -0.19 9.10
N ALA A 71 -8.03 -0.01 7.78
CA ALA A 71 -9.24 0.21 6.99
C ALA A 71 -9.96 -1.09 6.62
N ILE A 72 -9.23 -2.18 6.47
CA ILE A 72 -9.80 -3.52 6.19
C ILE A 72 -10.32 -4.17 7.48
N ALA A 73 -9.71 -3.85 8.63
CA ALA A 73 -10.14 -4.36 9.94
C ALA A 73 -11.36 -3.61 10.52
N LEU A 74 -11.86 -2.59 9.83
CA LEU A 74 -13.08 -1.83 10.15
C LEU A 74 -14.26 -2.37 9.35
#